data_AF-A0A662DUX9-F1
#
_entry.id   AF-A0A662DUX9-F1
#
_cell.length_a   1.000
_cell.length_b   1.000
_cell.length_c   1.000
_cell.angle_alpha   90.00
_cell.angle_beta   90.00
_cell.angle_gamma   90.00
#
_symmetry.space_group_name_H-M   'P 1'
#
loop_
_entity.id
_entity.type
_entity.pdbx_description
1 polymer ?
#
loop_
_entity_poly.entity_id
_entity_poly.type
_entity_poly.pdbx_seq_one_letter_code
_entity_poly.pdbx_strand_id
1 'polypeptide(L)' 'VASNLPGVRQPVQMTGMGLIAEVGDAAGLAEALLCVLADPDQFRGDPDEVASKFAPDTNAAAYEKLFMRLIEEKGRRRG' A
#
# COMPACT_ATOMS: atom_id res chain seq x y z
N VAL A 1 10.32 -8.06 2.49
CA VAL A 1 10.78 -7.66 1.14
C VAL A 1 9.74 -8.10 0.12
N ALA A 2 9.38 -7.24 -0.84
CA ALA A 2 8.44 -7.55 -1.92
C ALA A 2 9.13 -7.38 -3.29
N SER A 3 8.65 -8.07 -4.32
CA SER A 3 9.12 -7.84 -5.69
C SER A 3 8.56 -6.53 -6.27
N ASN A 4 9.23 -5.96 -7.26
CA ASN A 4 8.78 -4.75 -7.98
C ASN A 4 7.61 -5.03 -8.96
N LEU A 5 6.61 -5.81 -8.54
CA LEU A 5 5.42 -6.12 -9.31
C LEU A 5 4.25 -5.21 -8.91
N PRO A 6 3.34 -4.88 -9.86
CA PRO A 6 2.10 -4.18 -9.54
C PRO A 6 1.30 -4.90 -8.46
N GLY A 7 0.63 -4.14 -7.59
CA GLY A 7 -0.05 -4.69 -6.42
C GLY A 7 0.91 -4.86 -5.25
N VAL A 8 1.86 -5.80 -5.31
CA VAL A 8 2.71 -6.16 -4.16
C VAL A 8 3.73 -5.10 -3.77
N ARG A 9 4.20 -4.25 -4.70
CA ARG A 9 5.07 -3.13 -4.35
C ARG A 9 4.34 -2.00 -3.61
N GLN A 10 3.02 -1.88 -3.79
CA GLN A 10 2.25 -0.76 -3.28
C GLN A 10 2.19 -0.74 -1.74
N PRO A 11 1.90 -1.84 -1.02
CA PRO A 11 1.95 -1.85 0.44
C PRO A 11 3.28 -1.36 1.00
N VAL A 12 4.41 -1.79 0.43
CA VAL A 12 5.74 -1.35 0.87
C VAL A 12 5.93 0.16 0.64
N GLN A 13 5.55 0.68 -0.52
CA GLN A 13 5.60 2.12 -0.81
C GLN A 13 4.66 2.95 0.08
N MET A 14 3.52 2.41 0.45
CA MET A 14 2.48 3.09 1.23
C MET A 14 2.74 3.11 2.74
N THR A 15 3.56 2.19 3.24
CA THR A 15 3.77 1.95 4.68
C THR A 15 5.24 2.11 5.09
N GLY A 16 6.17 2.05 4.15
CA GLY A 16 7.61 1.96 4.45
C GLY A 16 8.04 0.62 5.04
N MET A 17 7.12 -0.36 5.13
CA MET A 17 7.39 -1.64 5.77
C MET A 17 8.13 -2.58 4.82
N GLY A 18 9.45 -2.59 4.98
CA GLY A 18 10.38 -3.41 4.22
C GLY A 18 10.89 -2.72 2.96
N LEU A 19 11.48 -3.52 2.06
CA LEU A 19 12.13 -3.06 0.84
C LEU A 19 11.55 -3.74 -0.41
N ILE A 20 11.81 -3.14 -1.56
CA ILE A 20 11.44 -3.66 -2.88
C ILE A 20 12.70 -4.21 -3.58
N ALA A 21 12.60 -5.40 -4.15
CA ALA A 21 13.61 -6.01 -5.00
C ALA A 21 13.15 -6.07 -6.45
N GLU A 22 14.06 -5.84 -7.40
CA GLU A 22 13.75 -5.92 -8.84
C GLU A 22 13.44 -7.35 -9.27
N VAL A 23 12.59 -7.48 -10.29
CA VAL A 23 12.15 -8.79 -10.78
C VAL A 23 13.32 -9.48 -11.49
N GLY A 24 13.65 -10.70 -11.06
CA GLY A 24 14.75 -11.50 -11.62
C GLY A 24 16.12 -11.16 -11.06
N ASP A 25 16.23 -10.17 -10.16
CA ASP A 25 17.48 -9.83 -9.49
C ASP A 25 17.63 -10.60 -8.17
N ALA A 26 18.26 -11.77 -8.25
CA ALA A 26 18.51 -12.61 -7.09
C ALA A 26 19.49 -11.96 -6.09
N ALA A 27 20.47 -11.19 -6.59
CA ALA A 27 21.46 -10.53 -5.73
C ALA A 27 20.81 -9.38 -4.96
N GLY A 28 20.06 -8.51 -5.63
CA GLY A 28 19.32 -7.42 -4.99
C GLY A 28 18.26 -7.93 -4.01
N LEU A 29 17.61 -9.06 -4.28
CA LEU A 29 16.72 -9.70 -3.31
C LEU A 29 17.47 -10.14 -2.05
N ALA A 30 18.64 -10.77 -2.20
CA ALA A 30 19.46 -11.21 -1.06
C ALA A 30 19.93 -10.02 -0.22
N GLU A 31 20.40 -8.94 -0.85
CA GLU A 31 20.81 -7.71 -0.17
C GLU A 31 19.65 -7.06 0.59
N ALA A 32 18.47 -6.95 -0.04
CA ALA A 32 17.29 -6.39 0.60
C ALA A 32 16.84 -7.22 1.82
N LEU A 33 16.92 -8.55 1.73
CA LEU A 33 16.61 -9.43 2.85
C LEU A 33 17.60 -9.23 3.99
N LEU A 34 18.90 -9.20 3.70
CA LEU A 34 19.94 -8.96 4.70
C LEU A 34 19.76 -7.60 5.39
N CYS A 35 19.44 -6.55 4.63
CA CYS A 35 19.19 -5.22 5.18
C CYS A 35 18.01 -5.22 6.17
N VAL A 36 16.87 -5.82 5.80
CA VAL A 36 15.70 -5.89 6.69
C VAL A 36 15.98 -6.76 7.92
N LEU A 37 16.73 -7.86 7.78
CA LEU A 37 17.04 -8.74 8.90
C LEU A 37 18.09 -8.15 9.85
N ALA A 38 18.96 -7.25 9.36
CA ALA A 38 19.97 -6.58 10.17
C ALA A 38 19.37 -5.52 11.10
N ASP A 39 18.30 -4.84 10.68
CA ASP A 39 17.57 -3.85 11.47
C ASP A 39 16.05 -3.98 11.28
N PRO A 40 15.41 -5.00 11.88
CA PRO A 40 13.99 -5.26 11.67
C PRO A 40 13.08 -4.17 12.24
N ASP A 41 13.53 -3.44 13.26
CA ASP A 41 12.73 -2.39 13.91
C ASP A 41 12.54 -1.19 12.97
N GLN A 42 13.53 -0.89 12.12
CA GLN A 42 13.40 0.14 11.08
C GLN A 42 12.26 -0.14 10.09
N PHE A 43 11.94 -1.42 9.84
CA PHE A 43 10.96 -1.83 8.82
C PHE A 43 9.64 -2.35 9.39
N ARG A 44 9.48 -2.35 10.72
CA ARG A 44 8.31 -2.91 11.39
C ARG A 44 7.03 -2.12 11.15
N GLY A 45 7.14 -0.80 10.98
CA GLY A 45 6.00 0.11 10.85
C GLY A 45 5.05 0.08 12.05
N ASP A 46 3.84 0.60 11.85
CA ASP A 46 2.76 0.59 12.84
C ASP A 46 1.64 -0.40 12.40
N PRO A 47 1.50 -1.57 13.07
CA PRO A 47 0.46 -2.54 12.75
C PRO A 47 -0.96 -1.99 12.87
N ASP A 48 -1.22 -1.08 13.83
CA ASP A 48 -2.55 -0.52 14.07
C ASP A 48 -2.91 0.48 12.98
N GLU A 49 -1.94 1.30 12.53
CA GLU A 49 -2.12 2.17 11.37
C GLU A 49 -2.43 1.35 10.11
N VAL A 50 -1.69 0.27 9.86
CA VAL A 50 -1.90 -0.63 8.72
C VAL A 50 -3.30 -1.24 8.78
N ALA A 51 -3.69 -1.80 9.94
CA ALA A 51 -5.00 -2.39 10.11
C ALA A 51 -6.13 -1.39 9.83
N SER A 52 -6.02 -0.17 10.36
CA SER A 52 -6.98 0.92 10.13
C SER A 52 -7.05 1.33 8.66
N LYS A 53 -5.89 1.50 8.01
CA LYS A 53 -5.77 1.96 6.62
C LYS A 53 -6.34 0.96 5.62
N PHE A 54 -6.16 -0.32 5.85
CA PHE A 54 -6.64 -1.38 4.97
C PHE A 54 -7.96 -2.03 5.45
N ALA A 55 -8.58 -1.50 6.51
CA ALA A 55 -9.84 -2.00 7.01
C ALA A 55 -10.96 -1.94 5.94
N PRO A 56 -11.81 -2.97 5.83
CA PRO A 56 -12.93 -2.99 4.89
C PRO A 56 -13.84 -1.76 5.01
N ASP A 57 -14.17 -1.34 6.24
CA ASP A 57 -15.05 -0.19 6.49
C ASP A 57 -14.42 1.13 6.03
N THR A 58 -13.12 1.32 6.28
CA THR A 58 -12.36 2.48 5.78
C THR A 58 -12.42 2.55 4.25
N ASN A 59 -12.21 1.40 3.59
CA ASN A 59 -12.27 1.32 2.13
C ASN A 59 -13.68 1.58 1.60
N ALA A 60 -14.72 0.98 2.21
CA ALA A 60 -16.11 1.17 1.84
C ALA A 60 -16.52 2.64 1.94
N ALA A 61 -16.18 3.31 3.04
CA ALA A 61 -16.47 4.72 3.24
C ALA A 61 -15.80 5.62 2.17
N ALA A 62 -14.60 5.25 1.69
CA ALA A 62 -13.93 5.96 0.61
C ALA A 62 -14.69 5.81 -0.73
N TYR A 63 -15.20 4.61 -1.03
CA TYR A 63 -16.05 4.37 -2.20
C TYR A 63 -17.39 5.13 -2.10
N GLU A 64 -18.05 5.12 -0.95
CA GLU A 64 -19.30 5.88 -0.74
C GLU A 64 -19.12 7.37 -1.04
N LYS A 65 -18.05 7.98 -0.51
CA LYS A 65 -17.70 9.38 -0.79
C LYS A 65 -17.45 9.64 -2.28
N LEU A 66 -16.83 8.68 -2.98
CA LEU A 66 -16.63 8.79 -4.43
C LEU A 66 -17.97 8.73 -5.17
N PHE A 67 -18.84 7.79 -4.82
CA PHE A 67 -20.14 7.65 -5.46
C PHE A 67 -21.05 8.86 -5.23
N MET A 68 -21.10 9.40 -4.01
CA MET A 68 -21.86 10.61 -3.71
C MET A 68 -21.44 11.79 -4.60
N ARG A 69 -20.13 12.04 -4.71
CA ARG A 69 -19.60 13.08 -5.62
C ARG A 69 -20.02 12.86 -7.07
N LEU A 70 -19.91 11.64 -7.58
CA LEU A 70 -20.28 11.32 -8.97
C LEU A 70 -21.78 11.50 -9.22
N ILE A 71 -22.63 11.18 -8.25
CA ILE A 71 -24.08 11.39 -8.31
C ILE A 71 -24.41 12.89 -8.37
N GLU A 72 -23.81 13.69 -7.50
CA GLU A 72 -23.98 15.16 -7.48
C GLU A 72 -23.56 15.81 -8.81
N GLU A 73 -22.39 15.43 -9.33
CA GLU A 73 -21.90 15.93 -10.63
C GLU A 73 -22.80 15.55 -11.80
N LYS A 74 -23.41 14.37 -11.76
CA LYS A 74 -24.36 13.92 -12.79
C LYS A 74 -25.68 14.68 -12.69
N GLY A 75 -26.15 14.98 -11.48
CA GLY A 75 -27.33 15.82 -11.26
C GLY A 75 -27.14 17.24 -11.80
N ARG A 76 -25.97 17.85 -11.53
CA ARG A 76 -25.61 19.19 -12.03
C ARG A 76 -25.49 19.29 -13.54
N ARG A 77 -25.17 18.19 -14.23
CA ARG A 77 -25.08 18.14 -15.70
C ARG A 77 -26.44 17.93 -16.39
N ARG A 78 -27.49 17.59 -15.64
CA ARG A 78 -28.84 17.29 -16.16
C ARG A 78 -29.86 18.40 -15.92
N GLY A 79 -29.59 19.33 -15.00
CA GLY A 79 -30.38 20.55 -14.78
C GLY A 79 -29.74 21.72 -15.49
#